data_AF-A0A2N2KIB1-F1
#
_entry.id   AF-A0A2N2KIB1-F1
#
_cell.length_a   1.000
_cell.length_b   1.000
_cell.length_c   1.000
_cell.angle_alpha   90.00
_cell.angle_beta   90.00
_cell.angle_gamma   90.00
#
_symmetry.space_group_name_H-M   'P 1'
#
loop_
_entity.id
_entity.type
_entity.pdbx_description
1 polymer ?
#
loop_
_entity_poly.entity_id
_entity_poly.type
_entity_poly.pdbx_seq_one_letter_code
_entity_poly.pdbx_strand_id
1 'polypeptide(L)' 'MYRFSRGIVAVLILLSVFCATAFAEKKVVTAEGKYVMGDLDSKQNAKALALMEAKRISLEKAGTYIESIMKLWSM' A
#
# COMPACT_ATOMS: atom_id res chain seq x y z
N MET A 1 42.29 -1.80 -26.00
CA MET A 1 40.83 -1.66 -26.24
C MET A 1 39.95 -2.39 -25.22
N TYR A 2 40.31 -3.58 -24.75
CA TYR A 2 39.46 -4.39 -23.82
C TYR A 2 39.32 -3.88 -22.37
N ARG A 3 40.20 -2.99 -21.89
CA ARG A 3 40.10 -2.42 -20.52
C ARG A 3 38.94 -1.42 -20.39
N PHE A 4 38.64 -0.68 -21.45
CA PHE A 4 37.59 0.33 -21.48
C PHE A 4 36.19 -0.31 -21.50
N SER A 5 36.01 -1.35 -22.33
CA SER A 5 34.74 -2.10 -22.39
C SER A 5 34.42 -2.84 -21.08
N ARG A 6 35.43 -3.39 -20.39
CA ARG A 6 35.25 -4.01 -19.06
C ARG A 6 34.80 -3.02 -17.99
N GLY A 7 35.29 -1.78 -18.04
CA GLY A 7 34.87 -0.71 -17.12
C GLY A 7 33.40 -0.34 -17.31
N ILE A 8 32.94 -0.19 -18.55
CA ILE A 8 31.54 0.14 -18.87
C ILE A 8 30.60 -0.98 -18.42
N VAL A 9 30.95 -2.24 -18.68
CA VAL A 9 30.14 -3.39 -18.25
C VAL A 9 30.05 -3.46 -16.72
N ALA A 10 31.15 -3.20 -16.01
CA ALA A 10 31.14 -3.16 -14.54
C ALA A 10 30.23 -2.03 -14.00
N VAL A 11 30.25 -0.85 -14.61
CA VAL A 11 29.38 0.28 -14.23
C VAL A 11 27.91 -0.04 -14.50
N LEU A 12 27.59 -0.68 -15.63
CA LEU A 12 26.22 -1.09 -15.96
C LEU A 12 25.69 -2.15 -14.99
N ILE A 13 26.54 -3.09 -14.55
CA ILE A 13 26.18 -4.11 -13.55
C ILE A 13 25.97 -3.45 -12.17
N LEU A 14 26.81 -2.50 -11.79
CA LEU A 14 26.64 -1.75 -10.54
C LEU A 14 25.34 -0.95 -10.53
N LEU A 15 25.00 -0.32 -11.64
CA LEU A 15 23.77 0.46 -11.79
C LEU A 15 22.51 -0.42 -11.70
N SER A 16 22.55 -1.62 -12.28
CA SER A 16 21.40 -2.55 -12.25
C SER A 16 21.14 -3.09 -10.83
N VAL A 17 22.20 -3.39 -10.08
CA VAL A 17 22.09 -3.82 -8.68
C VAL A 17 21.54 -2.70 -7.79
N PHE A 18 21.95 -1.45 -8.04
CA PHE A 18 21.45 -0.30 -7.28
C PHE A 18 19.98 0.02 -7.58
N CYS A 19 19.52 -0.21 -8.81
CA CYS A 19 18.11 -0.03 -9.17
C CYS A 19 17.21 -1.10 -8.53
N ALA A 20 17.73 -2.31 -8.33
CA ALA A 20 16.98 -3.42 -7.73
C ALA A 20 16.61 -3.20 -6.25
N THR A 21 17.24 -2.25 -5.55
CA THR A 21 16.92 -1.95 -4.13
C THR A 21 15.73 -1.01 -3.95
N ALA A 22 15.07 -0.58 -5.03
CA ALA A 22 13.80 0.15 -4.97
C ALA A 22 12.63 -0.80 -4.62
N PHE A 23 12.71 -1.48 -3.49
CA PHE A 23 11.61 -2.28 -2.95
C PHE A 23 10.66 -1.38 -2.18
N ALA A 24 9.52 -1.07 -2.79
CA ALA A 24 8.42 -0.40 -2.10
C ALA A 24 7.88 -1.28 -0.97
N GLU A 25 7.91 -0.79 0.27
CA GLU A 25 7.35 -1.48 1.43
C GLU A 25 5.82 -1.59 1.28
N LYS A 26 5.31 -2.83 1.20
CA LYS A 26 3.87 -3.09 1.09
C LYS A 26 3.23 -3.08 2.47
N LYS A 27 2.43 -2.04 2.77
CA LYS A 27 1.63 -1.96 3.99
C LYS A 27 0.24 -2.53 3.75
N VAL A 28 -0.19 -3.50 4.56
CA VAL A 28 -1.57 -4.02 4.54
C VAL A 28 -2.40 -3.26 5.57
N VAL A 29 -3.52 -2.67 5.15
CA VAL A 29 -4.46 -1.96 6.03
C VAL A 29 -5.65 -2.86 6.32
N THR A 30 -5.90 -3.14 7.61
CA THR A 30 -7.05 -3.94 8.06
C THR A 30 -8.11 -3.06 8.73
N ALA A 31 -9.38 -3.35 8.44
CA ALA A 31 -10.52 -2.65 9.00
C ALA A 31 -11.69 -3.61 9.23
N GLU A 32 -12.44 -3.37 10.29
CA GLU A 32 -13.65 -4.11 10.64
C GLU A 32 -14.83 -3.14 10.59
N GLY A 33 -15.92 -3.56 9.94
CA GLY A 33 -17.17 -2.83 9.90
C GLY A 33 -18.22 -3.55 10.73
N LYS A 34 -19.03 -2.78 11.44
CA LYS A 34 -20.14 -3.29 12.24
C LYS A 34 -21.43 -2.70 11.71
N TYR A 35 -22.45 -3.54 11.61
CA TYR A 35 -23.80 -3.13 11.27
C TYR A 35 -24.78 -3.86 12.17
N VAL A 36 -25.71 -3.11 12.78
CA VAL A 36 -26.79 -3.65 13.59
C VAL A 36 -27.98 -3.87 12.67
N MET A 37 -28.38 -5.13 12.55
CA MET A 37 -29.49 -5.55 11.69
C MET A 37 -30.82 -5.01 12.22
N GLY A 38 -31.57 -4.31 11.38
CA GLY A 38 -32.94 -3.90 11.70
C GLY A 38 -33.93 -5.04 11.54
N ASP A 39 -35.11 -4.92 12.15
CA ASP A 39 -36.13 -5.98 12.17
C ASP A 39 -36.64 -6.40 10.78
N LEU A 40 -36.55 -5.49 9.80
CA LEU A 40 -36.97 -5.73 8.41
C LEU A 40 -35.81 -6.07 7.46
N ASP A 41 -34.56 -6.06 7.94
CA ASP A 41 -33.42 -6.37 7.09
C ASP A 41 -33.27 -7.86 6.85
N SER A 42 -32.67 -8.21 5.71
CA SER A 42 -32.20 -9.58 5.49
C SER A 42 -30.76 -9.72 5.99
N LYS A 43 -30.38 -10.94 6.41
CA LYS A 43 -28.99 -11.24 6.82
C LYS A 43 -27.98 -10.89 5.73
N GLN A 44 -28.40 -10.99 4.46
CA GLN A 44 -27.57 -10.63 3.31
C GLN A 44 -27.36 -9.12 3.23
N ASN A 45 -28.41 -8.33 3.44
CA ASN A 45 -28.32 -6.87 3.46
C ASN A 45 -27.46 -6.36 4.62
N ALA A 46 -27.65 -6.93 5.81
CA ALA A 46 -26.86 -6.61 6.99
C ALA A 46 -25.35 -6.88 6.79
N LYS A 47 -24.99 -8.00 6.13
CA LYS A 47 -23.59 -8.28 5.77
C LYS A 47 -23.06 -7.29 4.74
N ALA A 48 -23.85 -6.94 3.73
CA ALA A 48 -23.44 -5.98 2.72
C ALA A 48 -23.13 -4.61 3.36
N LEU A 49 -23.96 -4.16 4.30
CA LEU A 49 -23.79 -2.90 5.02
C LEU A 49 -22.57 -2.94 5.96
N ALA A 50 -22.37 -4.04 6.70
CA ALA A 50 -21.16 -4.22 7.51
C ALA A 50 -19.89 -4.18 6.66
N LEU A 51 -19.90 -4.78 5.47
CA LEU A 51 -18.76 -4.74 4.54
C LEU A 51 -18.57 -3.36 3.92
N MET A 52 -19.65 -2.62 3.65
CA MET A 52 -19.53 -1.23 3.19
C MET A 52 -18.84 -0.36 4.24
N GLU A 53 -19.22 -0.50 5.51
CA GLU A 53 -18.59 0.25 6.59
C GLU A 53 -17.11 -0.16 6.78
N ALA A 54 -16.80 -1.45 6.70
CA ALA A 54 -15.42 -1.94 6.76
C ALA A 54 -14.55 -1.30 5.64
N LYS A 55 -15.10 -1.20 4.43
CA LYS A 55 -14.43 -0.56 3.29
C LYS A 55 -14.22 0.93 3.55
N ARG A 56 -15.23 1.64 4.06
CA ARG A 56 -15.11 3.07 4.40
C ARG A 56 -13.97 3.31 5.39
N ILE A 57 -13.94 2.55 6.49
CA ILE A 57 -12.89 2.65 7.51
C ILE A 57 -11.51 2.28 6.93
N SER A 58 -11.42 1.28 6.06
CA SER A 58 -10.15 0.93 5.41
C SER A 58 -9.59 2.08 4.56
N LEU A 59 -10.46 2.81 3.86
CA LEU A 59 -10.08 3.96 3.06
C LEU A 59 -9.62 5.13 3.94
N GLU A 60 -10.33 5.40 5.03
CA GLU A 60 -9.90 6.43 5.99
C GLU A 60 -8.53 6.13 6.58
N LYS A 61 -8.30 4.89 7.04
CA LYS A 61 -7.00 4.46 7.57
C LYS A 61 -5.89 4.55 6.52
N ALA A 62 -6.18 4.20 5.27
CA ALA A 62 -5.22 4.33 4.18
C ALA A 62 -4.89 5.81 3.89
N GLY A 63 -5.89 6.69 3.89
CA GLY A 63 -5.71 8.13 3.74
C GLY A 63 -4.83 8.73 4.84
N THR A 64 -5.17 8.48 6.11
CA THR A 64 -4.39 8.94 7.27
C THR A 64 -2.95 8.43 7.22
N TYR A 65 -2.73 7.20 6.75
CA TYR A 65 -1.38 6.66 6.59
C TYR A 65 -0.56 7.45 5.55
N ILE A 66 -1.16 7.76 4.39
CA ILE A 66 -0.49 8.55 3.34
C ILE A 66 -0.16 9.95 3.85
N GLU A 67 -1.09 10.61 4.55
CA GLU A 67 -0.86 11.93 5.13
C GLU A 67 0.27 11.92 6.18
N SER A 68 0.29 10.90 7.05
CA SER A 68 1.35 10.72 8.05
C SER A 68 2.72 10.55 7.41
N ILE A 69 2.81 9.73 6.36
CA ILE A 69 4.02 9.59 5.55
C ILE A 69 4.42 10.96 5.00
N MET A 70 3.53 11.62 4.23
CA MET A 70 3.84 12.89 3.58
C MET A 70 4.35 13.95 4.57
N LYS A 71 3.77 14.00 5.77
CA LYS A 71 4.22 14.92 6.83
C LYS A 71 5.63 14.62 7.32
N LEU A 72 6.00 13.35 7.46
CA LEU A 72 7.36 12.95 7.85
C LEU A 72 8.42 13.32 6.81
N TRP A 73 8.10 13.32 5.51
CA TRP A 73 9.06 13.70 4.46
C TRP A 73 9.23 15.22 4.31
N SER A 74 8.33 16.01 4.87
CA SER A 74 8.33 17.48 4.74
C SER A 74 9.03 18.20 5.91
N MET A 75 9.60 17.48 6.88
CA MET A 75 10.26 18.01 8.07
C MET A 75 11.72 17.58 8.11
#